data_AF-A0A2N9FHQ4-F1
#
_entry.id   AF-A0A2N9FHQ4-F1
#
_cell.length_a   1.000
_cell.length_b   1.000
_cell.length_c   1.000
_cell.angle_alpha   90.00
_cell.angle_beta   90.00
_cell.angle_gamma   90.00
#
_symmetry.space_group_name_H-M   'P 1'
#
loop_
_entity.id
_entity.type
_entity.pdbx_description
1 polymer ?
#
loop_
_entity_poly.entity_id
_entity_poly.type
_entity_poly.pdbx_seq_one_letter_code
_entity_poly.pdbx_strand_id
1 'polypeptide(L)'
;MTINYLSGQQNDMFMQRYGFSSPVNPWDVIQFSGNARIHLDSFLSVFNIAGLPEEYYHNSRLSNDGDTFVDGAVLAAARTVPTWSDGDVPPIPSMERKAVKEIQEECQRMLAEFPTTSEQDRKLLDSMPEARRTLDTAIKYRLHRKLFIEKVTQALEIYQERILF
;
A
#
# COMPACT_ATOMS: atom_id res chain seq x y z
N MET A 1 -4.90 5.85 26.77
CA MET A 1 -5.91 5.09 26.00
C MET A 1 -6.03 5.75 24.64
N THR A 2 -5.64 5.06 23.56
CA THR A 2 -5.71 5.56 22.18
C THR A 2 -6.86 4.84 21.49
N ILE A 3 -7.82 5.59 20.94
CA ILE A 3 -8.96 5.03 20.21
C ILE A 3 -8.52 4.81 18.75
N ASN A 4 -8.93 3.72 18.12
CA ASN A 4 -8.65 3.47 16.71
C ASN A 4 -9.51 4.38 15.82
N TYR A 5 -8.94 5.48 15.34
CA TYR A 5 -9.60 6.42 14.43
C TYR A 5 -9.58 5.95 12.96
N LEU A 6 -8.80 4.92 12.62
CA LEU A 6 -8.61 4.41 11.25
C LEU A 6 -9.74 3.46 10.82
N SER A 7 -11.00 3.82 11.10
CA SER A 7 -12.17 3.00 10.78
C SER A 7 -12.73 3.36 9.40
N GLY A 8 -12.22 2.73 8.34
CA GLY A 8 -12.84 2.78 7.00
C GLY A 8 -12.63 4.08 6.23
N GLN A 9 -11.64 4.90 6.61
CA GLN A 9 -11.43 6.22 6.02
C GLN A 9 -10.00 6.39 5.52
N GLN A 10 -9.87 7.09 4.40
CA GLN A 10 -8.60 7.32 3.71
C GLN A 10 -7.81 8.48 4.35
N ASN A 11 -6.51 8.52 4.04
CA ASN A 11 -5.62 9.56 4.58
C ASN A 11 -5.98 10.98 4.09
N ASP A 12 -6.61 11.11 2.92
CA ASP A 12 -7.09 12.39 2.40
C ASP A 12 -8.21 12.97 3.28
N MET A 13 -9.15 12.12 3.75
CA MET A 13 -10.20 12.50 4.67
C MET A 13 -9.61 12.93 6.02
N PHE A 14 -8.68 12.14 6.58
CA PHE A 14 -8.01 12.50 7.83
C PHE A 14 -7.23 13.80 7.72
N MET A 15 -6.58 14.02 6.58
CA MET A 15 -5.86 15.25 6.30
C MET A 15 -6.82 16.45 6.25
N GLN A 16 -7.91 16.33 5.48
CA GLN A 16 -8.88 17.43 5.28
C GLN A 16 -9.67 17.77 6.56
N ARG A 17 -10.07 16.76 7.34
CA ARG A 17 -10.97 16.96 8.49
C ARG A 17 -10.25 17.12 9.83
N TYR A 18 -9.12 16.42 10.00
CA TYR A 18 -8.46 16.30 11.30
C TYR A 18 -7.00 16.75 11.28
N GLY A 19 -6.43 17.05 10.10
CA GLY A 19 -5.08 17.57 9.98
C GLY A 19 -4.01 16.56 10.42
N PHE A 20 -4.21 15.28 10.11
CA PHE A 20 -3.19 14.23 10.28
C PHE A 20 -3.29 13.18 9.17
N SER A 21 -2.25 12.36 9.06
CA SER A 21 -2.25 11.16 8.21
C SER A 21 -1.40 10.07 8.87
N SER A 22 -1.66 8.81 8.50
CA SER A 22 -0.95 7.66 9.05
C SER A 22 -0.30 6.85 7.92
N PRO A 23 1.00 6.50 8.05
CA PRO A 23 1.68 5.64 7.07
C PRO A 23 1.18 4.19 7.11
N VAL A 24 0.48 3.80 8.18
CA VAL A 24 -0.03 2.44 8.39
C VAL A 24 -1.56 2.38 8.30
N ASN A 25 -2.19 3.32 7.57
CA ASN A 25 -3.63 3.32 7.39
C ASN A 25 -4.07 2.13 6.49
N PRO A 26 -4.84 1.16 7.00
CA PRO A 26 -5.25 -0.02 6.22
C PRO A 26 -6.33 0.26 5.18
N TRP A 27 -6.88 1.48 5.17
CA TRP A 27 -7.96 1.90 4.28
C TRP A 27 -7.51 2.93 3.26
N ASP A 28 -6.21 3.20 3.15
CA ASP A 28 -5.71 4.11 2.12
C ASP A 28 -5.90 3.49 0.72
N VAL A 29 -6.06 4.34 -0.30
CA VAL A 29 -6.39 3.89 -1.66
C VAL A 29 -5.45 4.48 -2.69
N ILE A 30 -4.89 3.64 -3.55
CA ILE A 30 -4.23 4.04 -4.80
C ILE A 30 -5.19 3.75 -5.95
N GLN A 31 -5.35 4.71 -6.84
CA GLN A 31 -6.16 4.54 -8.04
C GLN A 31 -5.24 4.21 -9.20
N PHE A 32 -5.22 2.94 -9.59
CA PHE A 32 -4.55 2.49 -10.80
C PHE A 32 -5.44 2.78 -12.02
N SER A 33 -4.84 3.36 -13.04
CA SER A 33 -5.46 3.68 -14.33
C SER A 33 -5.22 2.59 -15.37
N GLY A 34 -4.28 1.68 -15.11
CA GLY A 34 -3.98 0.54 -15.98
C GLY A 34 -5.06 -0.54 -15.99
N ASN A 35 -5.05 -1.33 -17.07
CA ASN A 35 -5.87 -2.54 -17.19
C ASN A 35 -5.16 -3.79 -16.65
N ALA A 36 -3.92 -3.64 -16.17
CA ALA A 36 -3.15 -4.71 -15.54
C ALA A 36 -3.90 -5.23 -14.32
N ARG A 37 -4.01 -6.54 -14.20
CA ARG A 37 -4.68 -7.22 -13.08
C ARG A 37 -3.87 -8.44 -12.68
N ILE A 38 -3.82 -8.70 -11.39
CA ILE A 38 -3.19 -9.89 -10.82
C ILE A 38 -4.24 -10.79 -10.20
N HIS A 39 -3.93 -12.07 -10.00
CA HIS A 39 -4.84 -12.98 -9.33
C HIS A 39 -4.92 -12.68 -7.82
N LEU A 40 -6.14 -12.36 -7.35
CA LEU A 40 -6.38 -11.97 -5.96
C LEU A 40 -5.90 -13.04 -4.97
N ASP A 41 -6.37 -14.28 -5.11
CA ASP A 41 -6.03 -15.35 -4.14
C ASP A 41 -4.54 -15.67 -4.11
N SER A 42 -3.85 -15.58 -5.26
CA SER A 42 -2.41 -15.77 -5.34
C SER A 42 -1.68 -14.66 -4.58
N PHE A 43 -2.10 -13.41 -4.76
CA PHE A 43 -1.53 -12.28 -4.03
C PHE A 43 -1.80 -12.36 -2.52
N LEU A 44 -3.04 -12.65 -2.11
CA LEU A 44 -3.43 -12.75 -0.71
C LEU A 44 -2.72 -13.90 0.00
N SER A 45 -2.58 -15.05 -0.65
CA SER A 45 -1.91 -16.23 -0.09
C SER A 45 -0.43 -15.96 0.19
N VAL A 46 0.25 -15.20 -0.68
CA VAL A 46 1.65 -14.78 -0.45
C VAL A 46 1.82 -14.02 0.87
N PHE A 47 0.83 -13.23 1.29
CA PHE A 47 0.87 -12.44 2.51
C PHE A 47 0.07 -13.03 3.68
N ASN A 48 -0.45 -14.27 3.54
CA ASN A 48 -1.33 -14.91 4.52
C ASN A 48 -2.50 -14.00 4.96
N ILE A 49 -3.08 -13.27 4.01
CA ILE A 49 -4.22 -12.39 4.24
C ILE A 49 -5.49 -13.21 4.01
N ALA A 50 -6.40 -13.17 4.97
CA ALA A 50 -7.72 -13.79 4.88
C ALA A 50 -8.79 -12.72 5.06
N GLY A 51 -9.96 -12.92 4.43
CA GLY A 51 -11.03 -11.94 4.58
C GLY A 51 -12.11 -12.05 3.53
N LEU A 52 -13.27 -11.47 3.84
CA LEU A 52 -14.25 -11.09 2.83
C LEU A 52 -13.67 -9.93 2.00
N PRO A 53 -14.16 -9.68 0.76
CA PRO A 53 -13.67 -8.60 -0.09
C PRO A 53 -13.63 -7.21 0.57
N GLU A 54 -14.43 -7.02 1.62
CA GLU A 54 -14.53 -5.77 2.38
C GLU A 54 -13.62 -5.75 3.62
N GLU A 55 -13.23 -6.92 4.14
CA GLU A 55 -12.56 -7.08 5.44
C GLU A 55 -11.36 -8.03 5.35
N TYR A 56 -10.28 -7.56 4.72
CA TYR A 56 -8.97 -8.22 4.78
C TYR A 56 -8.30 -8.01 6.14
N TYR A 57 -7.91 -9.11 6.79
CA TYR A 57 -7.06 -9.12 7.99
C TYR A 57 -5.93 -10.14 7.83
N HIS A 58 -4.82 -9.90 8.54
CA HIS A 58 -3.67 -10.80 8.50
C HIS A 58 -3.89 -11.99 9.44
N ASN A 59 -3.69 -13.21 8.94
CA ASN A 59 -3.83 -14.42 9.73
C ASN A 59 -2.50 -14.83 10.37
N SER A 60 -2.23 -14.28 11.56
CA SER A 60 -1.00 -14.56 12.33
C SER A 60 -0.89 -16.01 12.85
N ARG A 61 -1.97 -16.80 12.79
CA ARG A 61 -1.95 -18.21 13.19
C ARG A 61 -1.44 -19.14 12.09
N LEU A 62 -1.48 -18.69 10.83
CA LEU A 62 -1.02 -19.46 9.67
C LEU A 62 0.37 -19.03 9.19
N SER A 63 0.84 -17.84 9.59
CA SER A 63 2.21 -17.38 9.34
C SER A 63 3.18 -18.06 10.31
N ASN A 64 3.88 -19.11 9.86
CA ASN A 64 5.06 -19.58 10.56
C ASN A 64 6.18 -18.53 10.42
N ASP A 65 6.82 -18.20 11.54
CA ASP A 65 7.98 -17.31 11.70
C ASP A 65 7.85 -15.85 11.21
N GLY A 66 7.66 -14.94 12.17
CA GLY A 66 8.38 -13.65 12.19
C GLY A 66 8.10 -12.62 11.09
N ASP A 67 7.17 -12.84 10.16
CA ASP A 67 6.86 -11.94 9.04
C ASP A 67 6.27 -10.60 9.55
N THR A 68 7.16 -9.69 9.90
CA THR A 68 6.90 -8.31 10.35
C THR A 68 6.58 -7.36 9.19
N PHE A 69 6.57 -7.87 7.96
CA PHE A 69 6.35 -7.09 6.75
C PHE A 69 4.91 -6.60 6.60
N VAL A 70 3.93 -7.38 7.08
CA VAL A 70 2.51 -7.12 6.91
C VAL A 70 2.04 -6.03 7.87
N ASP A 71 1.96 -4.81 7.36
CA ASP A 71 1.40 -3.64 8.03
C ASP A 71 0.08 -3.23 7.38
N GLY A 72 -0.53 -2.15 7.89
CA GLY A 72 -1.76 -1.61 7.30
C GLY A 72 -1.59 -1.24 5.82
N ALA A 73 -0.41 -0.81 5.39
CA ALA A 73 -0.17 -0.47 3.99
C ALA A 73 -0.21 -1.70 3.08
N VAL A 74 0.25 -2.87 3.51
CA VAL A 74 0.07 -4.12 2.74
C VAL A 74 -1.40 -4.52 2.62
N LEU A 75 -2.19 -4.36 3.69
CA LEU A 75 -3.63 -4.61 3.63
C LEU A 75 -4.35 -3.62 2.70
N ALA A 76 -3.92 -2.36 2.70
CA ALA A 76 -4.40 -1.34 1.76
C ALA A 76 -4.00 -1.69 0.32
N ALA A 77 -2.79 -2.21 0.09
CA ALA A 77 -2.35 -2.71 -1.21
C ALA A 77 -3.27 -3.83 -1.71
N ALA A 78 -3.54 -4.83 -0.89
CA ALA A 78 -4.41 -5.95 -1.22
C ALA A 78 -5.83 -5.52 -1.64
N ARG A 79 -6.34 -4.41 -1.10
CA ARG A 79 -7.65 -3.83 -1.45
C ARG A 79 -7.66 -3.07 -2.77
N THR A 80 -6.51 -2.53 -3.17
CA THR A 80 -6.45 -1.45 -4.17
C THR A 80 -5.81 -1.89 -5.46
N VAL A 81 -4.92 -2.87 -5.39
CA VAL A 81 -4.33 -3.49 -6.58
C VAL A 81 -5.45 -4.10 -7.43
N PRO A 82 -5.50 -3.84 -8.74
CA PRO A 82 -6.53 -4.40 -9.59
C PRO A 82 -6.40 -5.92 -9.67
N THR A 83 -7.51 -6.63 -9.49
CA THR A 83 -7.53 -8.10 -9.50
C THR A 83 -8.62 -8.69 -10.39
N TRP A 84 -8.42 -9.94 -10.81
CA TRP A 84 -9.47 -10.79 -11.37
C TRP A 84 -10.24 -11.39 -10.19
N SER A 85 -11.47 -10.96 -9.92
CA SER A 85 -12.28 -11.46 -8.80
C SER A 85 -12.99 -12.78 -9.12
N ASP A 86 -13.04 -13.71 -8.16
CA ASP A 86 -13.89 -14.91 -8.04
C ASP A 86 -14.06 -15.83 -9.28
N GLY A 87 -12.94 -16.21 -9.92
CA GLY A 87 -12.88 -17.44 -10.72
C GLY A 87 -12.80 -17.28 -12.23
N ASP A 88 -12.46 -16.09 -12.74
CA ASP A 88 -12.36 -15.85 -14.18
C ASP A 88 -11.23 -16.67 -14.85
N VAL A 89 -10.05 -16.81 -14.22
CA VAL A 89 -8.88 -17.48 -14.81
C VAL A 89 -7.91 -17.95 -13.70
N PRO A 90 -7.30 -19.16 -13.79
CA PRO A 90 -6.20 -19.54 -12.89
C PRO A 90 -5.00 -18.59 -13.04
N PRO A 91 -4.16 -18.42 -12.00
CA PRO A 91 -2.98 -17.57 -12.07
C PRO A 91 -1.99 -18.16 -13.08
N ILE A 92 -1.75 -17.43 -14.18
CA ILE A 92 -0.76 -17.82 -15.19
C ILE A 92 0.53 -17.02 -14.92
N PRO A 93 1.65 -17.65 -14.52
CA PRO A 93 2.86 -16.93 -14.08
C PRO A 93 3.40 -15.90 -15.09
N SER A 94 3.28 -16.15 -16.39
CA SER A 94 3.71 -15.20 -17.42
C SER A 94 2.82 -13.96 -17.50
N MET A 95 1.51 -14.12 -17.29
CA MET A 95 0.55 -13.00 -17.27
C MET A 95 0.69 -12.21 -15.98
N GLU A 96 0.84 -12.88 -14.85
CA GLU A 96 1.11 -12.26 -13.54
C GLU A 96 2.37 -11.39 -13.59
N ARG A 97 3.49 -11.93 -14.07
CA ARG A 97 4.74 -11.17 -14.21
C ARG A 97 4.58 -9.93 -15.07
N LYS A 98 3.76 -10.00 -16.13
CA LYS A 98 3.51 -8.86 -17.01
C LYS A 98 2.66 -7.82 -16.27
N ALA A 99 1.57 -8.24 -15.63
CA ALA A 99 0.69 -7.35 -14.88
C ALA A 99 1.42 -6.68 -13.71
N VAL A 100 2.22 -7.43 -12.95
CA VAL A 100 3.06 -6.89 -11.87
C VAL A 100 3.99 -5.80 -12.38
N LYS A 101 4.67 -6.03 -13.52
CA LYS A 101 5.54 -5.01 -14.12
C LYS A 101 4.77 -3.76 -14.54
N GLU A 102 3.62 -3.91 -15.19
CA GLU A 102 2.77 -2.78 -15.58
C GLU A 102 2.31 -1.96 -14.36
N ILE A 103 1.95 -2.62 -13.26
CA ILE A 103 1.55 -1.98 -12.01
C ILE A 103 2.76 -1.30 -11.34
N GLN A 104 3.94 -1.93 -11.34
CA GLN A 104 5.18 -1.32 -10.82
C GLN A 104 5.58 -0.08 -11.62
N GLU A 105 5.49 -0.11 -12.95
CA GLU A 105 5.73 1.05 -13.82
C GLU A 105 4.73 2.18 -13.53
N GLU A 106 3.48 1.85 -13.23
CA GLU A 106 2.49 2.84 -12.79
C GLU A 106 2.83 3.44 -11.42
N CYS A 107 3.24 2.64 -10.44
CA CYS A 107 3.75 3.13 -9.15
C CYS A 107 4.94 4.08 -9.33
N GLN A 108 5.89 3.74 -10.22
CA GLN A 108 7.04 4.60 -10.52
C GLN A 108 6.62 5.92 -11.17
N ARG A 109 5.63 5.90 -12.07
CA ARG A 109 5.06 7.12 -12.66
C ARG A 109 4.40 7.99 -11.58
N MET A 110 3.59 7.40 -10.71
CA MET A 110 2.98 8.12 -9.59
C MET A 110 4.02 8.74 -8.65
N LEU A 111 5.12 8.04 -8.37
CA LEU A 111 6.23 8.59 -7.57
C LEU A 111 6.94 9.75 -8.28
N ALA A 112 7.10 9.67 -9.61
CA ALA A 112 7.74 10.71 -10.42
C ALA A 112 6.89 11.99 -10.54
N GLU A 113 5.57 11.91 -10.35
CA GLU A 113 4.68 13.09 -10.31
C GLU A 113 4.92 13.96 -9.06
N PHE A 114 5.50 13.39 -7.99
CA PHE A 114 5.83 14.18 -6.81
C PHE A 114 7.05 15.07 -7.07
N PRO A 115 7.02 16.34 -6.62
CA PRO A 115 8.15 17.26 -6.79
C PRO A 115 9.36 16.91 -5.91
N THR A 116 9.19 16.01 -4.92
CA THR A 116 10.23 15.63 -3.97
C THR A 116 10.24 14.12 -3.75
N THR A 117 11.39 13.57 -3.37
CA THR A 117 11.53 12.15 -2.98
C THR A 117 11.13 11.90 -1.53
N SER A 118 10.88 10.65 -1.14
CA SER A 118 10.58 10.26 0.25
C SER A 118 11.72 10.64 1.21
N GLU A 119 12.98 10.44 0.80
CA GLU A 119 14.17 10.85 1.56
C GLU A 119 14.26 12.37 1.77
N GLN A 120 13.95 13.15 0.72
CA GLN A 120 13.94 14.61 0.83
C GLN A 120 12.89 15.09 1.81
N ASP A 121 11.71 14.49 1.81
CA ASP A 121 10.64 14.81 2.76
C ASP A 121 11.00 14.43 4.18
N ARG A 122 11.67 13.28 4.37
CA ARG A 122 12.19 12.88 5.68
C ARG A 122 13.18 13.91 6.21
N LYS A 123 14.15 14.29 5.37
CA LYS A 123 15.16 15.30 5.71
C LYS A 123 14.54 16.66 6.02
N LEU A 124 13.49 17.06 5.29
CA LEU A 124 12.75 18.29 5.55
C LEU A 124 12.11 18.26 6.95
N LEU A 125 11.45 17.16 7.32
CA LEU A 125 10.86 16.98 8.65
C LEU A 125 11.93 17.02 9.76
N ASP A 126 13.07 16.36 9.54
CA ASP A 126 14.15 16.31 10.54
C ASP A 126 14.86 17.66 10.70
N SER A 127 14.96 18.45 9.62
CA SER A 127 15.63 19.76 9.61
C SER A 127 14.81 20.90 10.20
N MET A 128 13.49 20.72 10.38
CA MET A 128 12.57 21.78 10.81
C MET A 128 11.79 21.39 12.08
N PRO A 129 12.45 21.21 13.23
CA PRO A 129 11.79 20.78 14.47
C PRO A 129 10.76 21.80 14.99
N GLU A 130 10.88 23.08 14.62
CA GLU A 130 9.97 24.17 15.01
C GLU A 130 8.98 24.56 13.89
N ALA A 131 8.80 23.71 12.87
CA ALA A 131 7.87 23.98 11.78
C ALA A 131 6.45 24.28 12.30
N ARG A 132 5.73 25.18 11.59
CA ARG A 132 4.29 25.37 11.83
C ARG A 132 3.58 24.03 11.67
N ARG A 133 2.68 23.69 12.61
CA ARG A 133 1.94 22.41 12.62
C ARG A 133 1.33 22.06 11.26
N THR A 134 0.76 23.04 10.57
CA THR A 134 0.16 22.84 9.24
C THR A 134 1.18 22.41 8.17
N LEU A 135 2.39 22.96 8.21
CA LEU A 135 3.47 22.60 7.28
C LEU A 135 3.97 21.18 7.56
N ASP A 136 4.21 20.85 8.84
CA ASP A 136 4.60 19.51 9.28
C ASP A 136 3.58 18.45 8.83
N THR A 137 2.29 18.70 9.06
CA THR A 137 1.23 17.79 8.60
C THR A 137 1.22 17.63 7.08
N ALA A 138 1.34 18.73 6.32
CA ALA A 138 1.32 18.65 4.86
C ALA A 138 2.50 17.85 4.30
N ILE A 139 3.70 18.02 4.86
CA ILE A 139 4.88 17.23 4.48
C ILE A 139 4.70 15.77 4.87
N LYS A 140 4.16 15.47 6.07
CA LYS A 140 3.83 14.11 6.50
C LYS A 140 2.82 13.43 5.57
N TYR A 141 1.77 14.14 5.17
CA TYR A 141 0.77 13.61 4.24
C TYR A 141 1.39 13.22 2.89
N ARG A 142 2.18 14.12 2.31
CA ARG A 142 2.92 13.84 1.06
C ARG A 142 3.88 12.67 1.22
N LEU A 143 4.60 12.61 2.34
CA LEU A 143 5.53 11.54 2.64
C LEU A 143 4.82 10.19 2.80
N HIS A 144 3.74 10.13 3.57
CA HIS A 144 2.98 8.90 3.78
C HIS A 144 2.39 8.37 2.47
N ARG A 145 1.96 9.26 1.56
CA ARG A 145 1.51 8.86 0.23
C ARG A 145 2.62 8.19 -0.59
N LYS A 146 3.83 8.74 -0.57
CA LYS A 146 4.99 8.14 -1.24
C LYS A 146 5.40 6.81 -0.63
N LEU A 147 5.48 6.75 0.70
CA LEU A 147 5.79 5.50 1.43
C LEU A 147 4.77 4.41 1.12
N PHE A 148 3.49 4.76 0.98
CA PHE A 148 2.46 3.81 0.60
C PHE A 148 2.71 3.24 -0.80
N ILE A 149 3.00 4.08 -1.80
CA ILE A 149 3.33 3.61 -3.16
C ILE A 149 4.60 2.76 -3.18
N GLU A 150 5.64 3.15 -2.44
CA GLU A 150 6.88 2.37 -2.28
C GLU A 150 6.59 1.01 -1.64
N LYS A 151 5.74 0.96 -0.61
CA LYS A 151 5.34 -0.29 0.05
C LYS A 151 4.54 -1.20 -0.89
N VAL A 152 3.65 -0.64 -1.72
CA VAL A 152 2.94 -1.41 -2.75
C VAL A 152 3.93 -1.99 -3.76
N THR A 153 4.92 -1.19 -4.19
CA THR A 153 5.99 -1.65 -5.09
C THR A 153 6.76 -2.82 -4.48
N GLN A 154 7.14 -2.71 -3.21
CA GLN A 154 7.82 -3.78 -2.47
C GLN A 154 6.96 -5.04 -2.31
N ALA A 155 5.66 -4.89 -2.05
CA ALA A 155 4.73 -6.02 -1.99
C ALA A 155 4.63 -6.74 -3.35
N LEU A 156 4.63 -5.98 -4.45
CA LEU A 156 4.63 -6.52 -5.81
C LEU A 156 5.94 -7.25 -6.15
N GLU A 157 7.08 -6.76 -5.67
CA GLU A 157 8.38 -7.45 -5.81
C GLU A 157 8.38 -8.80 -5.10
N ILE A 158 7.95 -8.83 -3.83
CA ILE A 158 7.83 -10.08 -3.05
C ILE A 158 6.86 -11.06 -3.73
N TYR A 159 5.74 -10.54 -4.26
CA TYR A 159 4.77 -11.35 -5.00
C TYR A 159 5.41 -11.97 -6.26
N GLN A 160 6.15 -11.17 -7.03
CA GLN A 160 6.84 -11.63 -8.24
C GLN A 160 7.91 -12.69 -7.94
N GLU A 161 8.64 -12.56 -6.84
CA GLU A 161 9.63 -13.55 -6.39
C GLU A 161 8.95 -14.87 -5.97
N ARG A 162 7.82 -14.80 -5.25
CA ARG A 162 7.13 -15.97 -4.71
C ARG A 162 6.25 -16.72 -5.71
N ILE A 163 5.75 -16.10 -6.79
CA ILE A 163 5.04 -16.79 -7.89
C ILE A 163 5.91 -17.86 -8.60
N LEU A 164 7.23 -17.78 -8.43
CA LEU A 164 8.20 -18.59 -9.17
C LEU A 164 8.69 -19.83 -8.46
N PHE A 165 8.17 -20.10 -7.27
CA PHE A 165 8.47 -21.27 -6.47
C PHE A 165 7.22 -22.09 -6.18
#